data_AF-A0A286U297-F1
#
_entry.id   AF-A0A286U297-F1
#
_cell.length_a   1.000
_cell.length_b   1.000
_cell.length_c   1.000
_cell.angle_alpha   90.00
_cell.angle_beta   90.00
_cell.angle_gamma   90.00
#
_symmetry.space_group_name_H-M   'P 1'
#
loop_
_entity.id
_entity.type
_entity.pdbx_description
1 polymer ?
#
loop_
_entity_poly.entity_id
_entity_poly.type
_entity_poly.pdbx_seq_one_letter_code
_entity_poly.pdbx_strand_id
1 'polypeptide(L)'
;MTFNIYRKGLGVYARSAVAGLFGLAAIFAAYSLYGAMIDLPELYAGSRVPILGISLTWGGVGACSLFVVCCMLICVFTTGFEVGLKGLDNKSKKAVEFFIETQTELQKVSWPARSELIGSTIVVIVCLVVLGVYVFCVDWVVSTFMKAIDIL
;
A
#
# COMPACT_ATOMS: atom_id res chain seq x y z
N MET A 1 -34.68 -3.34 10.61
CA MET A 1 -33.72 -2.34 10.09
C MET A 1 -33.58 -2.56 8.60
N THR A 2 -34.03 -1.61 7.78
CA THR A 2 -33.92 -1.68 6.33
C THR A 2 -32.49 -1.34 5.92
N PHE A 3 -31.72 -2.38 5.54
CA PHE A 3 -30.34 -2.24 5.09
C PHE A 3 -30.26 -1.34 3.84
N ASN A 4 -29.76 -0.11 4.01
CA ASN A 4 -29.53 0.81 2.91
C ASN A 4 -28.03 1.04 2.72
N ILE A 5 -27.51 0.57 1.59
CA ILE A 5 -26.14 0.84 1.16
C ILE A 5 -26.08 2.29 0.67
N TYR A 6 -25.19 3.09 1.26
CA TYR A 6 -24.98 4.49 0.88
C TYR A 6 -24.42 4.61 -0.55
N ARG A 7 -25.13 5.32 -1.44
CA ARG A 7 -24.86 5.49 -2.90
C ARG A 7 -24.39 4.19 -3.59
N LYS A 8 -25.35 3.31 -3.90
CA LYS A 8 -25.13 2.08 -4.67
C LYS A 8 -24.50 2.40 -6.04
N GLY A 9 -23.43 1.69 -6.41
CA GLY A 9 -22.84 1.71 -7.75
C GLY A 9 -21.77 2.78 -8.03
N LEU A 10 -21.61 3.80 -7.18
CA LEU A 10 -20.61 4.86 -7.35
C LEU A 10 -19.37 4.61 -6.47
N GLY A 11 -18.17 4.88 -6.99
CA GLY A 11 -16.93 4.76 -6.20
C GLY A 11 -16.45 3.32 -5.96
N VAL A 12 -17.03 2.32 -6.64
CA VAL A 12 -16.73 0.89 -6.40
C VAL A 12 -15.25 0.57 -6.61
N TYR A 13 -14.64 1.12 -7.67
CA TYR A 13 -13.23 0.92 -7.97
C TYR A 13 -12.31 1.56 -6.92
N ALA A 14 -12.57 2.81 -6.53
CA ALA A 14 -11.79 3.48 -5.50
C ALA A 14 -11.91 2.75 -4.14
N ARG A 15 -13.13 2.35 -3.76
CA ARG A 15 -13.38 1.62 -2.51
C ARG A 15 -12.69 0.25 -2.51
N SER A 16 -12.85 -0.54 -3.57
CA SER A 16 -12.21 -1.86 -3.66
C SER A 16 -10.68 -1.79 -3.66
N ALA A 17 -10.09 -0.79 -4.34
CA ALA A 17 -8.65 -0.56 -4.31
C ALA A 17 -8.14 -0.23 -2.89
N VAL A 18 -8.85 0.64 -2.18
CA VAL A 18 -8.52 1.02 -0.80
C VAL A 18 -8.67 -0.16 0.17
N ALA A 19 -9.75 -0.95 0.06
CA ALA A 19 -9.89 -2.19 0.83
C ALA A 19 -8.77 -3.19 0.55
N GLY A 20 -8.35 -3.33 -0.72
CA GLY A 20 -7.24 -4.20 -1.10
C GLY A 20 -5.93 -3.76 -0.46
N LEU A 21 -5.61 -2.46 -0.51
CA LEU A 21 -4.39 -1.91 0.07
C LEU A 21 -4.36 -2.03 1.60
N PHE A 22 -5.45 -1.69 2.28
CA PHE A 22 -5.55 -1.88 3.73
C PHE A 22 -5.58 -3.36 4.12
N GLY A 23 -6.17 -4.22 3.29
CA GLY A 23 -6.13 -5.66 3.49
C GLY A 23 -4.70 -6.21 3.44
N LEU A 24 -3.90 -5.77 2.46
CA LEU A 24 -2.49 -6.13 2.36
C LEU A 24 -1.70 -5.61 3.58
N ALA A 25 -1.96 -4.37 4.00
CA ALA A 25 -1.36 -3.82 5.21
C ALA A 25 -1.76 -4.60 6.47
N ALA A 26 -3.00 -5.08 6.58
CA ALA A 26 -3.47 -5.90 7.69
C ALA A 26 -2.79 -7.28 7.71
N ILE A 27 -2.55 -7.89 6.55
CA ILE A 27 -1.76 -9.13 6.43
C ILE A 27 -0.33 -8.88 6.90
N PHE A 28 0.29 -7.79 6.45
CA PHE A 28 1.65 -7.43 6.85
C PHE A 28 1.74 -7.14 8.35
N ALA A 29 0.76 -6.44 8.92
CA ALA A 29 0.68 -6.17 10.36
C ALA A 29 0.51 -7.44 11.18
N ALA A 30 -0.36 -8.36 10.74
CA ALA A 30 -0.53 -9.67 11.38
C ALA A 30 0.77 -10.49 11.32
N TYR A 31 1.46 -10.49 10.18
CA TYR A 31 2.76 -11.16 10.02
C TYR A 31 3.85 -10.54 10.90
N SER A 32 3.94 -9.21 10.93
CA SER A 32 4.89 -8.48 11.79
C SER A 32 4.62 -8.74 13.27
N LEU A 33 3.36 -8.82 13.69
CA LEU A 33 2.97 -9.11 15.06
C LEU A 33 3.32 -10.56 15.43
N TYR A 34 3.04 -11.51 14.53
CA TYR A 34 3.42 -12.90 14.70
C TYR A 34 4.94 -13.05 14.88
N GLY A 35 5.73 -12.40 14.02
CA GLY A 35 7.18 -12.40 14.11
C GLY A 35 7.71 -11.79 15.42
N ALA A 36 7.08 -10.74 15.93
CA ALA A 36 7.45 -10.13 17.21
C ALA A 36 7.06 -10.98 18.45
N MET A 37 6.12 -11.90 18.30
CA MET A 37 5.54 -12.70 19.39
C MET A 37 5.87 -14.19 19.30
N ILE A 38 6.85 -14.57 18.48
CA ILE A 38 7.16 -15.98 18.21
C ILE A 38 7.80 -16.69 19.41
N ASP A 39 8.52 -15.96 20.28
CA ASP A 39 9.21 -16.49 21.46
C ASP A 39 8.32 -16.64 22.71
N LEU A 40 7.03 -16.28 22.61
CA LEU A 40 6.10 -16.38 23.73
C LEU A 40 5.68 -17.83 24.00
N PRO A 41 5.37 -18.19 25.27
CA PRO A 41 4.95 -19.54 25.63
C PRO A 41 3.68 -20.00 24.91
N GLU A 42 3.43 -21.31 24.88
CA GLU A 42 2.20 -21.88 24.33
C GLU A 42 0.96 -21.41 25.13
N LEU A 43 -0.16 -21.19 24.46
CA LEU A 43 -1.42 -20.75 25.10
C LEU A 43 -1.94 -21.78 26.12
N TYR A 44 -1.80 -23.06 25.81
CA TYR A 44 -2.08 -24.20 26.68
C TYR A 44 -1.13 -25.34 26.31
N ALA A 45 -0.50 -25.98 27.31
CA ALA A 45 0.38 -27.12 27.10
C ALA A 45 -0.34 -28.23 26.31
N GLY A 46 0.13 -28.52 25.09
CA GLY A 46 -0.43 -29.55 24.22
C GLY A 46 -1.57 -29.10 23.30
N SER A 47 -1.88 -27.81 23.21
CA SER A 47 -2.85 -27.28 22.24
C SER A 47 -2.30 -27.32 20.80
N ARG A 48 -2.59 -28.40 20.09
CA ARG A 48 -2.31 -28.55 18.65
C ARG A 48 -3.54 -28.16 17.84
N VAL A 49 -3.36 -27.38 16.78
CA VAL A 49 -4.45 -27.09 15.85
C VAL A 49 -4.80 -28.39 15.11
N PRO A 50 -6.05 -28.90 15.19
CA PRO A 50 -6.42 -30.22 14.69
C PRO A 50 -6.25 -30.40 13.18
N ILE A 51 -6.05 -29.30 12.43
CA ILE A 51 -5.92 -29.30 10.97
C ILE A 51 -4.44 -29.14 10.53
N LEU A 52 -3.56 -28.55 11.35
CA LEU A 52 -2.21 -28.15 10.94
C LEU A 52 -1.07 -28.69 11.83
N GLY A 53 -1.36 -29.28 12.99
CA GLY A 53 -0.32 -29.89 13.85
C GLY A 53 0.69 -28.91 14.49
N ILE A 54 0.53 -27.60 14.24
CA ILE A 54 1.35 -26.53 14.81
C ILE A 54 0.88 -26.25 16.25
N SER A 55 1.82 -25.97 17.17
CA SER A 55 1.52 -25.54 18.54
C SER A 55 0.89 -24.14 18.53
N LEU A 56 -0.20 -23.97 19.29
CA LEU A 56 -0.91 -22.70 19.38
C LEU A 56 -0.17 -21.74 20.33
N THR A 57 0.72 -20.92 19.78
CA THR A 57 1.43 -19.86 20.53
C THR A 57 0.57 -18.61 20.68
N TRP A 58 0.80 -17.82 21.72
CA TRP A 58 0.14 -16.51 21.91
C TRP A 58 0.30 -15.59 20.69
N GLY A 59 1.44 -15.68 19.98
CA GLY A 59 1.68 -14.95 18.74
C GLY A 59 0.71 -15.31 17.61
N GLY A 60 0.34 -16.59 17.47
CA GLY A 60 -0.61 -17.04 16.45
C GLY A 60 -2.03 -16.50 16.69
N VAL A 61 -2.53 -16.61 17.93
CA VAL A 61 -3.85 -16.08 18.28
C VAL A 61 -3.89 -14.56 18.22
N GLY A 62 -2.83 -13.89 18.66
CA GLY A 62 -2.68 -12.44 18.54
C GLY A 62 -2.76 -11.96 17.10
N ALA A 63 -2.00 -12.61 16.19
CA ALA A 63 -2.01 -12.28 14.77
C ALA A 63 -3.37 -12.52 14.11
N CYS A 64 -4.03 -13.65 14.39
CA CYS A 64 -5.36 -13.94 13.86
C CYS A 64 -6.42 -12.96 14.38
N SER A 65 -6.41 -12.64 15.68
CA SER A 65 -7.32 -11.67 16.28
C SER A 65 -7.15 -10.29 15.67
N LEU A 66 -5.90 -9.82 15.56
CA LEU A 66 -5.59 -8.55 14.91
C LEU A 66 -6.06 -8.52 13.46
N PHE A 67 -5.81 -9.58 12.70
CA PHE A 67 -6.25 -9.66 11.31
C PHE A 67 -7.78 -9.54 11.18
N VAL A 68 -8.54 -10.27 11.99
CA VAL A 68 -10.01 -10.24 11.98
C VAL A 68 -10.54 -8.86 12.37
N VAL A 69 -9.97 -8.22 13.41
CA VAL A 69 -10.36 -6.88 13.84
C VAL A 69 -10.06 -5.85 12.76
N CYS A 70 -8.87 -5.90 12.14
CA CYS A 70 -8.51 -5.04 11.03
C CYS A 70 -9.46 -5.23 9.83
N CYS A 71 -9.75 -6.48 9.43
CA CYS A 71 -10.70 -6.76 8.36
C CYS A 71 -12.11 -6.22 8.68
N MET A 72 -12.59 -6.38 9.91
CA MET A 72 -13.89 -5.85 10.32
C MET A 72 -13.92 -4.32 10.22
N LEU A 73 -12.88 -3.63 10.70
CA LEU A 73 -12.77 -2.17 10.59
C LEU A 73 -12.71 -1.73 9.13
N ILE A 74 -11.88 -2.37 8.31
CA ILE A 74 -11.74 -2.05 6.88
C ILE A 74 -13.08 -2.23 6.17
N CYS A 75 -13.82 -3.30 6.46
CA CYS A 75 -15.15 -3.54 5.91
C CYS A 75 -16.12 -2.41 6.28
N VAL A 76 -16.18 -2.01 7.55
CA VAL A 76 -17.07 -0.93 8.02
C VAL A 76 -16.72 0.41 7.37
N PHE A 77 -15.43 0.74 7.24
CA PHE A 77 -14.98 1.98 6.63
C PHE A 77 -15.13 2.00 5.11
N THR A 78 -14.96 0.87 4.43
CA THR A 78 -14.91 0.82 2.96
C THR A 78 -16.27 0.53 2.33
N THR A 79 -17.08 -0.32 2.97
CA THR A 79 -18.39 -0.71 2.39
C THR A 79 -19.51 0.27 2.72
N GLY A 80 -19.28 1.21 3.65
CA GLY A 80 -20.32 2.15 4.08
C GLY A 80 -21.50 1.44 4.74
N PHE A 81 -21.24 0.31 5.40
CA PHE A 81 -22.27 -0.46 6.10
C PHE A 81 -22.77 0.37 7.29
N GLU A 82 -24.06 0.70 7.33
CA GLU A 82 -24.65 1.37 8.49
C GLU A 82 -24.70 0.38 9.65
N VAL A 83 -23.74 0.48 10.57
CA VAL A 83 -23.62 -0.39 11.75
C VAL A 83 -24.72 -0.06 12.78
N GLY A 84 -25.43 1.06 12.60
CA GLY A 84 -26.49 1.52 13.50
C GLY A 84 -25.96 2.43 14.62
N LEU A 85 -24.67 2.75 14.61
CA LEU A 85 -24.02 3.68 15.53
C LEU A 85 -23.89 5.04 14.83
N LYS A 86 -24.78 6.00 15.16
CA LYS A 86 -24.87 7.32 14.50
C LYS A 86 -23.53 8.05 14.33
N GLY A 87 -22.62 7.93 15.31
CA GLY A 87 -21.30 8.57 15.26
C GLY A 87 -20.33 7.91 14.26
N LEU A 88 -20.36 6.58 14.14
CA LEU A 88 -19.52 5.83 13.21
C LEU A 88 -20.05 5.94 11.79
N ASP A 89 -21.38 5.92 11.63
CA ASP A 89 -22.05 6.02 10.33
C ASP A 89 -21.76 7.37 9.65
N ASN A 90 -21.74 8.48 10.41
CA ASN A 90 -21.40 9.80 9.86
C ASN A 90 -19.96 9.88 9.35
N LYS A 91 -19.00 9.28 10.08
CA LYS A 91 -17.60 9.25 9.65
C LYS A 91 -17.40 8.39 8.41
N SER A 92 -18.05 7.23 8.36
CA SER A 92 -18.00 6.33 7.19
C SER A 92 -18.60 6.99 5.95
N LYS A 93 -19.76 7.68 6.07
CA LYS A 93 -20.37 8.44 4.97
C LYS A 93 -19.45 9.51 4.40
N LYS A 94 -18.83 10.33 5.27
CA LYS A 94 -17.87 11.37 4.83
C LYS A 94 -16.66 10.78 4.11
N ALA A 95 -16.10 9.68 4.62
CA ALA A 95 -14.97 9.00 3.95
C ALA A 95 -15.39 8.49 2.56
N VAL A 96 -16.57 7.88 2.47
CA VAL A 96 -17.13 7.40 1.21
C VAL A 96 -17.35 8.54 0.21
N GLU A 97 -17.89 9.68 0.64
CA GLU A 97 -18.06 10.86 -0.23
C GLU A 97 -16.71 11.38 -0.73
N PHE A 98 -15.73 11.49 0.15
CA PHE A 98 -14.37 11.93 -0.20
C PHE A 98 -13.75 11.06 -1.29
N PHE A 99 -13.90 9.73 -1.21
CA PHE A 99 -13.39 8.83 -2.25
C PHE A 99 -14.13 8.99 -3.59
N ILE A 100 -15.44 9.25 -3.57
CA ILE A 100 -16.22 9.49 -4.79
C ILE A 100 -15.79 10.82 -5.43
N GLU A 101 -15.65 11.87 -4.64
CA GLU A 101 -15.19 13.19 -5.11
C GLU A 101 -13.78 13.10 -5.67
N THR A 102 -12.85 12.43 -4.97
CA THR A 102 -11.48 12.20 -5.44
C THR A 102 -11.47 11.44 -6.76
N GLN A 103 -12.25 10.36 -6.90
CA GLN A 103 -12.35 9.64 -8.16
C GLN A 103 -12.88 10.53 -9.29
N THR A 104 -13.88 11.36 -9.01
CA THR A 104 -14.46 12.28 -9.98
C THR A 104 -13.43 13.32 -10.43
N GLU A 105 -12.60 13.80 -9.50
CA GLU A 105 -11.53 14.75 -9.82
C GLU A 105 -10.40 14.09 -10.63
N LEU A 106 -10.01 12.87 -10.26
CA LEU A 106 -9.00 12.09 -11.01
C LEU A 106 -9.46 11.77 -12.44
N GLN A 107 -10.77 11.63 -12.67
CA GLN A 107 -11.32 11.42 -14.02
C GLN A 107 -11.24 12.67 -14.90
N LYS A 108 -11.08 13.87 -14.32
CA LYS A 108 -10.86 15.10 -15.08
C LYS A 108 -9.41 15.26 -15.51
N VAL A 109 -8.48 14.47 -14.96
CA VAL A 109 -7.07 14.51 -15.34
C VAL A 109 -6.92 13.95 -16.76
N SER A 110 -6.52 14.81 -17.69
CA SER A 110 -6.15 14.44 -19.04
C SER A 110 -4.78 13.75 -19.02
N TRP A 111 -4.78 12.43 -19.09
CA TRP A 111 -3.54 11.66 -19.24
C TRP A 111 -2.95 11.87 -20.65
N PRO A 112 -1.64 12.12 -20.77
CA PRO A 112 -1.00 12.35 -22.07
C PRO A 112 -1.13 11.11 -22.95
N ALA A 113 -1.24 11.33 -24.26
CA ALA A 113 -1.25 10.23 -25.22
C ALA A 113 0.09 9.47 -25.17
N ARG A 114 0.07 8.17 -25.49
CA ARG A 114 1.30 7.34 -25.46
C ARG A 114 2.43 7.94 -26.30
N SER A 115 2.11 8.60 -27.41
CA SER A 115 3.07 9.29 -28.28
C SER A 115 3.76 10.47 -27.58
N GLU A 116 3.01 11.28 -26.83
CA GLU A 116 3.53 12.43 -26.09
C GLU A 116 4.43 11.98 -24.94
N LEU A 117 4.01 10.92 -24.23
CA LEU A 117 4.79 10.33 -23.14
C LEU A 117 6.14 9.80 -23.63
N ILE A 118 6.14 9.11 -24.78
CA ILE A 118 7.36 8.61 -25.43
C ILE A 118 8.24 9.79 -25.88
N GLY A 119 7.65 10.81 -26.51
CA GLY A 119 8.38 12.00 -26.95
C GLY A 119 9.09 12.70 -25.79
N SER A 120 8.39 12.94 -24.68
CA SER A 120 8.98 13.55 -23.48
C SER A 120 10.09 12.67 -22.87
N THR A 121 9.89 11.35 -22.82
CA THR A 121 10.89 10.43 -22.27
C THR A 121 12.16 10.36 -23.13
N ILE A 122 12.02 10.37 -24.47
CA ILE A 122 13.17 10.37 -25.38
C ILE A 122 14.04 11.61 -25.15
N VAL A 123 13.44 12.79 -24.99
CA VAL A 123 14.19 14.02 -24.70
C VAL A 123 14.99 13.89 -23.41
N VAL A 124 14.39 13.33 -22.35
CA VAL A 124 15.09 13.09 -21.08
C VAL A 124 16.25 12.11 -21.27
N ILE A 125 16.07 11.02 -22.01
CA ILE A 125 17.13 10.04 -22.30
C ILE A 125 18.29 10.72 -23.05
N VAL A 126 18.00 11.54 -24.06
CA VAL A 126 19.05 12.26 -24.79
C VAL A 126 19.81 13.21 -23.87
N CYS A 127 19.12 13.97 -23.01
CA CYS A 127 19.76 14.83 -22.01
C CYS A 127 20.67 14.04 -21.06
N LEU A 128 20.22 12.86 -20.60
CA LEU A 128 21.03 12.00 -19.73
C LEU A 128 22.29 11.48 -20.45
N VAL A 129 22.18 11.11 -21.73
CA VAL A 129 23.34 10.67 -22.52
C VAL A 129 24.33 11.80 -22.70
N VAL A 130 23.88 13.01 -23.05
CA VAL A 130 24.76 14.18 -23.21
C VAL A 130 25.48 14.51 -21.91
N LEU A 131 24.75 14.54 -20.78
CA LEU A 131 25.34 14.76 -19.46
C LEU A 131 26.33 13.65 -19.07
N GLY A 132 25.98 12.39 -19.34
CA GLY A 132 26.86 11.25 -19.08
C GLY A 132 28.16 11.33 -19.87
N VAL A 133 28.10 11.69 -21.16
CA VAL A 133 29.30 11.90 -21.99
C VAL A 133 30.11 13.08 -21.47
N TYR A 134 29.46 14.18 -21.07
CA TYR A 134 30.16 15.34 -20.50
C TYR A 134 30.94 14.96 -19.23
N VAL A 135 30.29 14.29 -18.27
CA VAL A 135 30.94 13.84 -17.04
C VAL A 135 32.08 12.87 -17.36
N PHE A 136 31.86 11.90 -18.25
CA PHE A 136 32.90 10.96 -18.69
C PHE A 136 34.13 11.68 -19.27
N CYS A 137 33.93 12.69 -20.11
CA CYS A 137 35.03 13.49 -20.66
C CYS A 137 35.79 14.23 -19.55
N VAL A 138 35.08 14.85 -18.60
CA VAL A 138 35.70 15.55 -17.47
C VAL A 138 36.49 14.57 -16.61
N ASP A 139 35.92 13.42 -16.26
CA ASP A 139 36.58 12.38 -15.47
C ASP A 139 37.84 11.87 -16.17
N TRP A 140 37.79 11.71 -17.50
CA TRP A 140 38.95 11.27 -18.27
C TRP A 140 40.07 12.32 -18.28
N VAL A 141 39.73 13.59 -18.46
CA VAL A 141 40.71 14.70 -18.41
C VAL A 141 41.33 14.79 -17.02
N VAL A 142 40.52 14.79 -15.98
CA VAL A 142 40.98 14.86 -14.58
C VAL A 142 41.87 13.65 -14.26
N SER A 143 41.46 12.44 -14.62
CA SER A 143 42.25 11.22 -14.38
C SER A 143 43.61 11.25 -15.10
N THR A 144 43.65 11.80 -16.32
CA THR A 144 44.90 11.93 -17.08
C THR A 144 45.82 12.98 -16.46
N PHE A 145 45.27 14.11 -16.02
CA PHE A 145 46.03 15.13 -15.28
C PHE A 145 46.59 14.60 -13.96
N MET A 146 45.80 13.84 -13.21
CA MET A 146 46.25 13.25 -11.93
C MET A 146 47.40 12.26 -12.13
N LYS A 147 47.33 11.40 -13.15
CA LYS A 147 48.43 10.50 -13.54
C LYS A 147 49.68 11.26 -13.97
N ALA A 148 49.52 12.38 -14.68
CA ALA A 148 50.67 13.19 -15.10
C ALA A 148 51.42 13.84 -13.94
N ILE A 149 50.76 14.05 -12.79
CA ILE A 149 51.36 14.62 -11.57
C ILE A 149 51.88 13.49 -10.64
N ASP A 150 51.84 12.22 -11.07
CA ASP A 150 52.32 11.04 -10.32
C ASP A 150 51.63 10.83 -8.96
N ILE A 151 50.41 11.38 -8.80
CA ILE A 151 49.59 11.23 -7.59
C ILE A 151 48.76 9.93 -7.65
N LEU A 152 48.62 9.32 -8.84
CA LEU A 152 47.79 8.14 -9.10
C LEU A 152 48.41 7.19 -10.12
#